data_AF-A0A6G1DC46-F1
#
_entry.id   AF-A0A6G1DC46-F1
#
_cell.length_a   1.000
_cell.length_b   1.000
_cell.length_c   1.000
_cell.angle_alpha   90.00
_cell.angle_beta   90.00
_cell.angle_gamma   90.00
#
_symmetry.space_group_name_H-M   'P 1'
#
loop_
_entity.id
_entity.type
_entity.pdbx_description
1 polymer ?
#
loop_
_entity_poly.entity_id
_entity_poly.type
_entity_poly.pdbx_seq_one_letter_code
_entity_poly.pdbx_strand_id
1 'polypeptide(L)'
;MLGFRSQMPWSAPAAAPAEPMCDAAAAVVAARKGMETPLTAVAEAFEELARRMEADGGELRLGPFGDTCALVSVLFSCLGIAFRFAEIEYVAKVNDLIGAAKSYGTLNDILDKDVENDCVKKQGSHSRNLRRVRLGLGLIKVLFEQFLSTQYVASLSPKHKFSIRNLKHSRRSRTV
;
A
#
# COMPACT_ATOMS: atom_id res chain seq x y z
N MET A 1 61.00 -22.53 -5.16
CA MET A 1 60.49 -21.26 -5.73
C MET A 1 59.04 -21.49 -6.14
N LEU A 2 58.11 -20.76 -5.50
CA LEU A 2 56.78 -20.34 -5.98
C LEU A 2 55.75 -21.46 -6.29
N GLY A 3 54.51 -21.46 -5.81
CA GLY A 3 53.75 -20.48 -5.03
C GLY A 3 52.38 -21.06 -4.69
N PHE A 4 51.95 -20.81 -3.46
CA PHE A 4 50.69 -21.19 -2.82
C PHE A 4 49.48 -20.62 -3.58
N ARG A 5 48.48 -21.45 -3.90
CA ARG A 5 47.20 -21.00 -4.47
C ARG A 5 46.36 -20.38 -3.34
N SER A 6 46.41 -19.05 -3.24
CA SER A 6 45.64 -18.27 -2.27
C SER A 6 44.13 -18.52 -2.44
N GLN A 7 43.47 -18.91 -1.35
CA GLN A 7 42.02 -18.89 -1.21
C GLN A 7 41.57 -17.42 -1.16
N MET A 8 40.68 -17.04 -2.08
CA MET A 8 39.98 -15.76 -1.98
C MET A 8 38.92 -15.87 -0.88
N PRO A 9 38.89 -14.98 0.13
CA PRO A 9 37.77 -14.92 1.05
C PRO A 9 36.55 -14.36 0.32
N TRP A 10 35.46 -15.11 0.34
CA TRP A 10 34.14 -14.65 -0.09
C TRP A 10 33.70 -13.50 0.84
N SER A 11 33.80 -12.26 0.37
CA SER A 11 33.21 -11.12 1.05
C SER A 11 31.69 -11.20 0.91
N ALA A 12 31.01 -11.55 2.00
CA ALA A 12 29.57 -11.39 2.11
C ALA A 12 29.19 -9.93 1.84
N PRO A 13 28.10 -9.65 1.11
CA PRO A 13 27.60 -8.29 1.01
C PRO A 13 27.24 -7.80 2.42
N ALA A 14 27.82 -6.67 2.82
CA ALA A 14 27.49 -6.00 4.06
C ALA A 14 25.97 -5.81 4.12
N ALA A 15 25.36 -6.38 5.16
CA ALA A 15 23.97 -6.13 5.46
C ALA A 15 23.80 -4.62 5.64
N ALA A 16 23.00 -4.00 4.78
CA ALA A 16 22.56 -2.63 4.97
C ALA A 16 21.90 -2.53 6.36
N PRO A 17 22.15 -1.46 7.13
CA PRO A 17 21.54 -1.29 8.43
C PRO A 17 20.02 -1.28 8.23
N ALA A 18 19.34 -2.19 8.93
CA ALA A 18 17.90 -2.12 9.11
C ALA A 18 17.62 -0.88 9.98
N GLU A 19 17.37 0.26 9.33
CA GLU A 19 16.84 1.47 9.95
C GLU A 19 15.58 1.13 10.78
N PRO A 20 15.38 1.77 11.93
CA PRO A 20 14.48 1.28 12.97
C PRO A 20 13.02 1.41 12.52
N MET A 21 12.39 0.27 12.24
CA MET A 21 10.96 0.10 11.95
C MET A 21 9.99 0.65 13.03
N CYS A 22 10.49 1.15 14.16
CA CYS A 22 9.68 1.56 15.31
C CYS A 22 8.96 2.91 15.13
N ASP A 23 9.57 3.90 14.47
CA ASP A 23 9.00 5.26 14.40
C ASP A 23 7.77 5.33 13.49
N ALA A 24 7.80 4.60 12.38
CA ALA A 24 6.72 4.63 11.40
C ALA A 24 5.50 3.82 11.86
N ALA A 25 5.71 2.71 12.59
CA ALA A 25 4.63 1.99 13.26
C ALA A 25 3.99 2.84 14.37
N ALA A 26 4.79 3.62 15.11
CA ALA A 26 4.29 4.53 16.14
C ALA A 26 3.40 5.64 15.56
N ALA A 27 3.77 6.24 14.42
CA ALA A 27 2.95 7.25 13.75
C ALA A 27 1.57 6.71 13.31
N VAL A 28 1.51 5.49 12.77
CA VAL A 28 0.25 4.83 12.40
C VAL A 28 -0.59 4.45 13.63
N VAL A 29 0.05 4.01 14.72
CA VAL A 29 -0.63 3.73 16.00
C VAL A 29 -1.16 5.01 16.64
N ALA A 30 -0.46 6.14 16.51
CA ALA A 30 -0.93 7.44 16.96
C ALA A 30 -2.14 7.93 16.14
N ALA A 31 -2.10 7.79 14.81
CA ALA A 31 -3.25 8.06 13.95
C ALA A 31 -4.49 7.25 14.38
N ARG A 32 -4.30 5.98 14.77
CA ARG A 32 -5.41 5.12 15.25
C ARG A 32 -6.00 5.52 16.58
N LYS A 33 -5.21 6.09 17.50
CA LYS A 33 -5.68 6.42 18.86
C LYS A 33 -6.53 7.70 18.92
N GLY A 34 -6.50 8.54 17.87
CA GLY A 34 -7.20 9.84 17.85
C GLY A 34 -8.39 9.94 16.89
N MET A 35 -8.65 8.91 16.07
CA MET A 35 -9.73 8.96 15.07
C MET A 35 -11.02 8.37 15.64
N GLU A 36 -11.86 9.20 16.24
CA GLU A 36 -13.20 8.78 16.69
C GLU A 36 -14.11 8.37 15.52
N THR A 37 -13.88 8.95 14.33
CA THR A 37 -14.64 8.70 13.09
C THR A 37 -13.72 8.34 11.90
N PRO A 38 -13.09 7.15 11.89
CA PRO A 38 -12.09 6.79 10.88
C PRO A 38 -12.55 6.88 9.43
N LEU A 39 -13.81 6.54 9.15
CA LEU A 39 -14.39 6.61 7.81
C LEU A 39 -14.58 8.05 7.33
N THR A 40 -15.05 8.94 8.19
CA THR A 40 -15.24 10.37 7.88
C THR A 40 -13.90 11.02 7.58
N ALA A 41 -12.91 10.82 8.45
CA ALA A 41 -11.58 11.39 8.27
C ALA A 41 -10.89 10.89 6.99
N VAL A 42 -11.06 9.60 6.63
CA VAL A 42 -10.58 9.07 5.35
C VAL A 42 -11.31 9.75 4.18
N ALA A 43 -12.64 9.87 4.22
CA ALA A 43 -13.40 10.50 3.15
C ALA A 43 -12.99 11.96 2.93
N GLU A 44 -12.95 12.77 3.99
CA GLU A 44 -12.55 14.18 3.95
C GLU A 44 -11.12 14.35 3.42
N ALA A 45 -10.18 13.49 3.83
CA ALA A 45 -8.81 13.54 3.34
C ALA A 45 -8.71 13.24 1.83
N PHE A 46 -9.46 12.26 1.32
CA PHE A 46 -9.48 11.98 -0.12
C PHE A 46 -10.21 13.06 -0.93
N GLU A 47 -11.25 13.69 -0.38
CA GLU A 47 -11.92 14.84 -1.01
C GLU A 47 -10.99 16.04 -1.11
N GLU A 48 -10.28 16.38 -0.03
CA GLU A 48 -9.30 17.45 -0.02
C GLU A 48 -8.12 17.15 -0.95
N LEU A 49 -7.65 15.90 -0.99
CA LEU A 49 -6.61 15.46 -1.91
C LEU A 49 -7.04 15.64 -3.38
N ALA A 50 -8.27 15.23 -3.72
CA ALA A 50 -8.83 15.42 -5.05
C ALA A 50 -8.94 16.91 -5.42
N ARG A 51 -9.45 17.74 -4.51
CA ARG A 51 -9.55 19.20 -4.71
C ARG A 51 -8.19 19.84 -4.97
N ARG A 52 -7.15 19.43 -4.25
CA ARG A 52 -5.78 19.91 -4.46
C ARG A 52 -5.21 19.46 -5.79
N MET A 53 -5.43 18.21 -6.17
CA MET A 53 -4.98 17.68 -7.46
C MET A 53 -5.58 18.48 -8.63
N GLU A 54 -6.87 18.81 -8.58
CA GLU A 54 -7.51 19.65 -9.60
C GLU A 54 -6.93 21.07 -9.62
N ALA A 55 -6.66 21.66 -8.45
CA ALA A 55 -6.05 22.99 -8.34
C ALA A 55 -4.60 23.02 -8.84
N ASP A 56 -3.86 21.93 -8.65
CA ASP A 56 -2.47 21.74 -9.08
C ASP A 56 -2.39 21.21 -10.54
N GLY A 57 -3.46 21.36 -11.35
CA GLY A 57 -3.44 21.03 -12.79
C GLY A 57 -3.43 19.52 -13.10
N GLY A 58 -3.95 18.71 -12.19
CA GLY A 58 -3.95 17.24 -12.29
C GLY A 58 -2.71 16.58 -11.66
N GLU A 59 -1.79 17.36 -11.08
CA GLU A 59 -0.61 16.83 -10.44
C GLU A 59 -0.87 16.46 -8.98
N LEU A 60 -0.41 15.28 -8.57
CA LEU A 60 -0.62 14.78 -7.22
C LEU A 60 0.66 14.93 -6.38
N ARG A 61 0.59 15.79 -5.37
CA ARG A 61 1.69 15.98 -4.41
C ARG A 61 1.91 14.74 -3.56
N LEU A 62 3.17 14.31 -3.46
CA LEU A 62 3.55 13.05 -2.83
C LEU A 62 3.29 13.05 -1.31
N GLY A 63 3.57 14.17 -0.63
CA GLY A 63 3.33 14.33 0.81
C GLY A 63 1.85 14.14 1.20
N PRO A 64 0.94 15.03 0.72
CA PRO A 64 -0.49 14.88 0.98
C PRO A 64 -1.07 13.54 0.55
N PHE A 65 -0.59 12.97 -0.57
CA PHE A 65 -0.99 11.63 -0.98
C PHE A 65 -0.57 10.56 0.03
N GLY A 66 0.68 10.59 0.50
CA GLY A 66 1.23 9.67 1.49
C GLY A 66 0.46 9.74 2.81
N ASP A 67 0.21 10.95 3.31
CA ASP A 67 -0.54 11.20 4.55
C ASP A 67 -1.97 10.67 4.46
N THR A 68 -2.65 10.94 3.32
CA THR A 68 -4.01 10.43 3.06
C THR A 68 -4.02 8.90 3.00
N CYS A 69 -3.03 8.30 2.33
CA CYS A 69 -2.87 6.85 2.26
C CYS A 69 -2.60 6.22 3.63
N ALA A 70 -1.94 6.92 4.55
CA ALA A 70 -1.67 6.42 5.90
C ALA A 70 -2.97 6.23 6.71
N LEU A 71 -3.97 7.09 6.53
CA LEU A 71 -5.28 6.96 7.18
C LEU A 71 -5.99 5.64 6.81
N VAL A 72 -5.81 5.17 5.57
CA VAL A 72 -6.41 3.93 5.07
C VAL A 72 -5.90 2.69 5.81
N SER A 73 -4.72 2.76 6.45
CA SER A 73 -4.19 1.66 7.26
C SER A 73 -5.14 1.23 8.39
N VAL A 74 -5.94 2.17 8.93
CA VAL A 74 -6.96 1.88 9.93
C VAL A 74 -8.01 0.91 9.37
N LEU A 75 -8.41 1.08 8.10
CA LEU A 75 -9.42 0.25 7.45
C LEU A 75 -8.93 -1.19 7.24
N PHE A 76 -7.66 -1.38 6.88
CA PHE A 76 -7.07 -2.72 6.77
C PHE A 76 -7.13 -3.49 8.09
N SER A 77 -6.99 -2.79 9.20
CA SER A 77 -7.01 -3.41 10.53
C SER A 77 -8.38 -3.91 10.96
N CYS A 78 -9.44 -3.29 10.45
CA CYS A 78 -10.82 -3.69 10.71
C CYS A 78 -11.19 -5.00 10.00
N LEU A 79 -10.39 -5.45 9.02
CA LEU A 79 -10.63 -6.69 8.26
C LEU A 79 -10.21 -7.97 9.03
N GLY A 80 -9.64 -7.82 10.22
CA GLY A 80 -9.24 -8.92 11.08
C GLY A 80 -7.93 -9.60 10.68
N ILE A 81 -7.58 -10.67 11.40
CA ILE A 81 -6.25 -11.29 11.34
C ILE A 81 -5.88 -11.83 9.95
N ALA A 82 -6.86 -12.22 9.13
CA ALA A 82 -6.65 -12.72 7.78
C ALA A 82 -6.00 -11.68 6.84
N PHE A 83 -6.15 -10.39 7.15
CA PHE A 83 -5.60 -9.29 6.37
C PHE A 83 -4.41 -8.60 7.05
N ARG A 84 -3.89 -9.15 8.16
CA ARG A 84 -2.75 -8.56 8.88
C ARG A 84 -1.52 -8.41 7.99
N PHE A 85 -1.24 -9.39 7.13
CA PHE A 85 -0.13 -9.29 6.19
C PHE A 85 -0.35 -8.16 5.18
N ALA A 86 -1.59 -7.97 4.68
CA ALA A 86 -1.91 -6.90 3.76
C ALA A 86 -1.76 -5.52 4.43
N GLU A 87 -2.15 -5.39 5.69
CA GLU A 87 -1.93 -4.18 6.48
C GLU A 87 -0.44 -3.86 6.63
N ILE A 88 0.37 -4.84 7.06
CA ILE A 88 1.82 -4.66 7.25
C ILE A 88 2.49 -4.26 5.94
N GLU A 89 2.19 -4.98 4.84
CA GLU A 89 2.73 -4.67 3.53
C GLU A 89 2.31 -3.27 3.05
N TYR A 90 1.03 -2.92 3.21
CA TYR A 90 0.50 -1.62 2.82
C TYR A 90 1.19 -0.49 3.58
N VAL A 91 1.23 -0.58 4.92
CA VAL A 91 1.85 0.42 5.80
C VAL A 91 3.33 0.60 5.46
N ALA A 92 4.07 -0.49 5.26
CA ALA A 92 5.47 -0.40 4.88
C ALA A 92 5.68 0.38 3.57
N LYS A 93 4.77 0.24 2.59
CA LYS A 93 4.91 0.93 1.29
C LYS A 93 4.47 2.39 1.39
N VAL A 94 3.44 2.70 2.19
CA VAL A 94 3.04 4.08 2.45
C VAL A 94 4.15 4.84 3.17
N ASN A 95 4.79 4.22 4.17
CA ASN A 95 5.89 4.86 4.91
C ASN A 95 7.10 5.16 4.01
N ASP A 96 7.41 4.28 3.06
CA ASP A 96 8.44 4.54 2.05
C ASP A 96 8.12 5.80 1.22
N LEU A 97 6.87 5.94 0.77
CA LEU A 97 6.43 7.12 0.01
C LEU A 97 6.42 8.40 0.84
N ILE A 98 6.03 8.34 2.12
CA ILE A 98 6.13 9.47 3.05
C ILE A 98 7.60 9.86 3.27
N GLY A 99 8.49 8.87 3.37
CA GLY A 99 9.94 9.10 3.41
C GLY A 99 10.44 9.81 2.15
N ALA A 100 10.00 9.35 0.97
CA ALA A 100 10.34 9.93 -0.32
C ALA A 100 9.81 11.37 -0.49
N ALA A 101 8.68 11.72 0.12
CA ALA A 101 8.11 13.08 0.09
C ALA A 101 9.05 14.18 0.64
N LYS A 102 10.11 13.79 1.37
CA LYS A 102 11.15 14.72 1.83
C LYS A 102 12.08 15.19 0.71
N SER A 103 12.14 14.44 -0.39
CA SER A 103 13.07 14.67 -1.51
C SER A 103 12.38 14.85 -2.85
N TYR A 104 11.12 14.43 -2.98
CA TYR A 104 10.32 14.51 -4.20
C TYR A 104 9.01 15.23 -3.91
N GLY A 105 8.59 16.10 -4.83
CA GLY A 105 7.39 16.92 -4.66
C GLY A 105 6.11 16.18 -5.05
N THR A 106 6.16 15.39 -6.12
CA THR A 106 4.96 14.84 -6.78
C THR A 106 5.11 13.35 -7.06
N LEU A 107 4.00 12.69 -7.39
CA LEU A 107 4.04 11.30 -7.84
C LEU A 107 4.85 11.13 -9.12
N ASN A 108 4.84 12.12 -10.02
CA ASN A 108 5.60 12.04 -11.26
C ASN A 108 7.11 12.08 -10.98
N ASP A 109 7.56 12.92 -10.05
CA ASP A 109 8.98 13.02 -9.68
C ASP A 109 9.61 11.66 -9.32
N ILE A 110 8.91 10.85 -8.51
CA ILE A 110 9.40 9.51 -8.13
C ILE A 110 9.34 8.49 -9.26
N LEU A 111 8.37 8.62 -10.17
CA LEU A 111 8.23 7.75 -11.33
C LEU A 111 9.32 8.05 -12.36
N ASP A 112 9.51 9.33 -12.67
CA ASP A 112 10.53 9.80 -13.60
C ASP A 112 11.92 9.45 -13.09
N LYS A 113 12.16 9.59 -11.77
CA LYS A 113 13.44 9.22 -11.18
C LYS A 113 13.72 7.72 -11.27
N ASP A 114 12.73 6.87 -11.07
CA ASP A 114 12.89 5.43 -11.21
C ASP A 114 13.04 4.98 -12.67
N VAL A 115 12.45 5.71 -13.62
CA VAL A 115 12.63 5.50 -15.06
C VAL A 115 14.05 5.88 -15.48
N GLU A 116 14.55 7.04 -15.06
CA GLU A 116 15.92 7.50 -15.32
C GLU A 116 16.95 6.49 -14.83
N ASN A 117 16.69 5.85 -13.68
CA ASN A 117 17.57 4.87 -13.06
C ASN A 117 17.34 3.41 -13.51
N ASP A 118 16.43 3.16 -14.47
CA ASP A 118 16.00 1.83 -14.91
C ASP A 118 15.65 0.86 -13.76
N CYS A 119 14.98 1.39 -12.72
CA CYS A 119 14.72 0.65 -11.48
C CYS A 119 13.22 0.50 -11.14
N VAL A 120 12.31 0.93 -12.02
CA VAL A 120 10.84 0.89 -11.86
C VAL A 120 10.29 -0.43 -11.31
N LYS A 121 10.87 -1.57 -11.72
CA LYS A 121 10.40 -2.92 -11.30
C LYS A 121 11.21 -3.50 -10.13
N LYS A 122 12.30 -2.85 -9.74
CA LYS A 122 13.21 -3.31 -8.68
C LYS A 122 12.50 -3.31 -7.33
N GLN A 123 12.84 -4.26 -6.47
CA GLN A 123 12.36 -4.26 -5.10
C GLN A 123 12.85 -3.02 -4.36
N GLY A 124 11.93 -2.36 -3.66
CA GLY A 124 12.22 -1.11 -2.93
C GLY A 124 12.11 0.16 -3.78
N SER A 125 11.92 0.08 -5.11
CA SER A 125 11.66 1.28 -5.93
C SER A 125 10.34 1.95 -5.54
N HIS A 126 10.31 3.26 -5.61
CA HIS A 126 9.14 4.06 -5.25
C HIS A 126 7.98 3.77 -6.20
N SER A 127 8.24 3.54 -7.49
CA SER A 127 7.28 3.11 -8.50
C SER A 127 6.59 1.79 -8.13
N ARG A 128 7.37 0.79 -7.70
CA ARG A 128 6.82 -0.50 -7.27
C ARG A 128 6.03 -0.36 -5.98
N ASN A 129 6.50 0.45 -5.03
CA ASN A 129 5.80 0.72 -3.77
C ASN A 129 4.49 1.47 -4.01
N LEU A 130 4.49 2.51 -4.84
CA LEU A 130 3.29 3.24 -5.30
C LEU A 130 2.29 2.30 -5.95
N ARG A 131 2.74 1.39 -6.83
CA ARG A 131 1.87 0.37 -7.42
C ARG A 131 1.20 -0.50 -6.34
N ARG A 132 1.92 -0.87 -5.28
CA ARG A 132 1.38 -1.67 -4.17
C ARG A 132 0.38 -0.88 -3.32
N VAL A 133 0.66 0.39 -3.04
CA VAL A 133 -0.28 1.30 -2.37
C VAL A 133 -1.57 1.44 -3.18
N ARG A 134 -1.47 1.71 -4.49
CA ARG A 134 -2.63 1.81 -5.40
C ARG A 134 -3.49 0.55 -5.39
N LEU A 135 -2.87 -0.64 -5.36
CA LEU A 135 -3.60 -1.91 -5.26
C LEU A 135 -4.32 -2.05 -3.91
N GLY A 136 -3.71 -1.60 -2.82
CA GLY A 136 -4.34 -1.57 -1.51
C GLY A 136 -5.57 -0.66 -1.48
N LEU A 137 -5.46 0.56 -2.04
CA LEU A 137 -6.60 1.47 -2.20
C LEU A 137 -7.72 0.83 -3.04
N GLY A 138 -7.36 0.15 -4.13
CA GLY A 138 -8.31 -0.57 -4.98
C GLY A 138 -9.07 -1.66 -4.23
N LEU A 139 -8.41 -2.40 -3.33
CA LEU A 139 -9.08 -3.38 -2.49
C LEU A 139 -10.12 -2.73 -1.58
N ILE A 140 -9.75 -1.65 -0.87
CA ILE A 140 -10.66 -0.92 0.02
C ILE A 140 -11.86 -0.36 -0.76
N LYS A 141 -11.62 0.22 -1.94
CA LYS A 141 -12.69 0.71 -2.82
C LYS A 141 -13.67 -0.41 -3.17
N VAL A 142 -13.18 -1.56 -3.63
CA VAL A 142 -14.04 -2.70 -3.99
C VAL A 142 -14.83 -3.18 -2.77
N LEU A 143 -14.23 -3.22 -1.58
CA LEU A 143 -14.94 -3.61 -0.35
C LEU A 143 -16.11 -2.66 -0.04
N PHE A 144 -15.90 -1.34 -0.12
CA PHE A 144 -17.00 -0.38 0.08
C PHE A 144 -18.08 -0.51 -1.00
N GLU A 145 -17.71 -0.68 -2.26
CA GLU A 145 -18.67 -0.91 -3.35
C GLU A 145 -19.52 -2.17 -3.10
N GLN A 146 -18.91 -3.25 -2.59
CA GLN A 146 -19.63 -4.46 -2.22
C GLN A 146 -20.54 -4.23 -1.00
N PHE A 147 -20.11 -3.49 0.02
CA PHE A 147 -20.97 -3.16 1.17
C PHE A 147 -22.19 -2.33 0.73
N LEU A 148 -22.02 -1.34 -0.13
CA LEU A 148 -23.12 -0.53 -0.65
C LEU A 148 -24.07 -1.37 -1.53
N SER A 149 -23.51 -2.22 -2.39
CA SER A 149 -24.30 -3.11 -3.27
C SER A 149 -25.10 -4.13 -2.47
N THR A 150 -24.53 -4.71 -1.42
CA THR A 150 -25.19 -5.71 -0.56
C THR A 150 -26.25 -5.10 0.37
N GLN A 151 -26.07 -3.87 0.84
CA GLN A 151 -27.12 -3.16 1.59
C GLN A 151 -28.33 -2.83 0.70
N TYR A 152 -28.11 -2.51 -0.57
CA TYR A 152 -29.22 -2.30 -1.53
C TYR A 152 -30.05 -3.58 -1.72
N VAL A 153 -29.41 -4.75 -1.93
CA VAL A 153 -30.15 -6.03 -2.04
C VAL A 153 -30.75 -6.52 -0.72
N ALA A 154 -30.16 -6.21 0.44
CA ALA A 154 -30.75 -6.53 1.73
C ALA A 154 -32.01 -5.69 2.03
N SER A 155 -32.06 -4.44 1.58
CA SER A 155 -33.25 -3.57 1.72
C SER A 155 -34.39 -3.94 0.75
N LEU A 156 -34.06 -4.62 -0.36
CA LEU A 156 -35.01 -5.04 -1.40
C LEU A 156 -35.52 -6.49 -1.27
N SER A 157 -35.07 -7.24 -0.25
CA SER A 157 -35.48 -8.63 -0.07
C SER A 157 -35.56 -9.03 1.42
N PRO A 158 -36.76 -9.35 1.95
CA PRO A 158 -36.86 -10.04 3.22
C PRO A 158 -36.35 -11.48 3.05
N LYS A 159 -35.23 -11.77 3.71
CA LYS A 159 -34.56 -13.08 3.82
C LYS A 159 -33.74 -13.44 2.59
N HIS A 160 -32.42 -13.58 2.73
CA HIS A 160 -31.64 -14.79 2.42
C HIS A 160 -30.18 -14.57 2.85
N LYS A 161 -29.61 -15.60 3.49
CA LYS A 161 -28.31 -15.58 4.18
C LYS A 161 -27.14 -15.40 3.20
N PHE A 162 -26.20 -14.52 3.57
CA PHE A 162 -24.88 -14.39 2.94
C PHE A 162 -24.12 -15.73 3.07
N SER A 163 -23.82 -16.39 1.95
CA SER A 163 -23.03 -17.63 1.90
C SER A 163 -21.80 -17.39 1.02
N ILE A 164 -20.63 -17.30 1.66
CA ILE A 164 -19.34 -17.31 0.96
C ILE A 164 -19.15 -18.71 0.37
N ARG A 165 -19.39 -18.88 -0.93
CA ARG A 165 -18.99 -20.07 -1.68
C ARG A 165 -17.71 -19.81 -2.47
N ASN A 166 -16.62 -20.28 -1.87
CA ASN A 166 -15.52 -21.04 -2.45
C ASN A 166 -14.80 -20.52 -3.70
N LEU A 167 -13.65 -19.89 -3.44
CA LEU A 167 -12.47 -19.93 -4.31
C LEU A 167 -11.79 -21.32 -4.24
N LYS A 168 -12.39 -22.37 -4.81
CA LYS A 168 -11.70 -23.63 -5.14
C LYS A 168 -12.36 -24.32 -6.33
N HIS A 169 -11.87 -24.04 -7.53
CA HIS A 169 -11.50 -25.02 -8.57
C HIS A 169 -11.20 -24.32 -9.90
N SER A 170 -9.92 -24.13 -10.19
CA SER A 170 -9.42 -24.12 -11.57
C SER A 170 -7.98 -24.59 -11.59
N ARG A 171 -7.82 -25.91 -11.40
CA ARG A 171 -6.70 -26.70 -11.91
C ARG A 171 -7.30 -28.00 -12.47
N ARG A 172 -6.84 -28.37 -13.67
CA ARG A 172 -7.22 -29.52 -14.53
C ARG A 172 -8.59 -29.41 -15.21
N SER A 173 -8.77 -29.61 -16.51
CA SER A 173 -7.91 -30.14 -17.58
C SER A 173 -8.42 -29.61 -18.93
N ARG A 174 -7.52 -29.37 -19.88
CA ARG A 174 -7.84 -29.56 -21.30
C ARG A 174 -6.59 -30.02 -22.05
N THR A 175 -6.34 -31.32 -21.96
CA THR A 175 -5.73 -32.12 -23.02
C THR A 175 -6.81 -32.40 -24.06
N VAL A 176 -6.57 -31.99 -25.30
CA VAL A 176 -6.72 -32.84 -26.49
C VAL A 176 -5.47 -32.60 -27.31
#